data_AF-A0A1H1VLP8-F1
#
_entry.id   AF-A0A1H1VLP8-F1
#
_cell.length_a   1.000
_cell.length_b   1.000
_cell.length_c   1.000
_cell.angle_alpha   90.00
_cell.angle_beta   90.00
_cell.angle_gamma   90.00
#
_symmetry.space_group_name_H-M   'P 1'
#
loop_
_entity.id
_entity.type
_entity.pdbx_description
1 polymer ?
#
loop_
_entity_poly.entity_id
_entity_poly.type
_entity_poly.pdbx_seq_one_letter_code
_entity_poly.pdbx_strand_id
1 'polypeptide(L)'
;MAFSLSKLFGSKSTDTQTGDTIEAIINDVENRPFGISENNVLFAGLNELGGYFFFQTVIVGQLNVKSKNGAQLTFIGDDFNLKLEADMLEFESDNSDLKGRYITKIDFQIEESDVKRLENATLRSILINVKKQDILFSKYVVIETTNEEE
;
A
#
# COMPACT_ATOMS: atom_id res chain seq x y z
N MET A 1 11.86 47.31 27.85
CA MET A 1 10.58 46.81 27.31
C MET A 1 10.80 45.35 26.96
N ALA A 2 10.31 44.45 27.82
CA ALA A 2 10.56 43.02 27.73
C ALA A 2 9.50 42.36 26.83
N PHE A 3 9.95 41.58 25.83
CA PHE A 3 9.07 40.76 25.00
C PHE A 3 8.77 39.46 25.76
N SER A 4 7.50 39.26 26.13
CA SER A 4 7.01 38.04 26.77
C SER A 4 6.47 37.08 25.72
N LEU A 5 7.15 35.94 25.51
CA LEU A 5 6.72 34.83 24.63
C LEU A 5 5.81 33.81 25.33
N SER A 6 5.10 34.23 26.38
CA SER A 6 4.25 33.36 27.17
C SER A 6 2.80 33.40 26.63
N LYS A 7 2.49 32.60 25.61
CA LYS A 7 1.15 32.03 25.27
C LYS A 7 1.05 31.56 23.81
N LEU A 8 1.91 30.63 23.39
CA LEU A 8 1.66 29.87 22.15
C LEU A 8 1.70 28.35 22.35
N PHE A 9 1.33 27.89 23.55
CA PHE A 9 0.92 26.50 23.79
C PHE A 9 -0.52 26.51 24.28
N GLY A 10 -1.44 26.72 23.34
CA GLY A 10 -2.84 26.40 23.52
C GLY A 10 -3.06 24.97 23.05
N SER A 11 -3.19 24.04 24.00
CA SER A 11 -3.71 22.72 23.73
C SER A 11 -5.14 22.85 23.22
N LYS A 12 -5.32 22.72 21.91
CA LYS A 12 -6.53 22.15 21.34
C LYS A 12 -6.10 20.88 20.65
N SER A 13 -6.12 19.78 21.41
CA SER A 13 -6.35 18.47 20.84
C SER A 13 -7.78 18.50 20.29
N THR A 14 -7.94 19.06 19.09
CA THR A 14 -9.09 18.76 18.26
C THR A 14 -8.93 17.31 17.85
N ASP A 15 -9.48 16.44 18.68
CA ASP A 15 -9.80 15.08 18.32
C ASP A 15 -10.94 15.15 17.30
N THR A 16 -10.59 15.47 16.05
CA THR A 16 -11.46 15.28 14.89
C THR A 16 -11.06 13.95 14.27
N GLN A 17 -11.24 12.86 15.03
CA GLN A 17 -11.11 11.50 14.52
C GLN A 17 -12.35 11.14 13.70
N THR A 18 -12.40 11.64 12.47
CA THR A 18 -13.31 11.12 11.45
C THR A 18 -12.63 11.29 10.09
N GLY A 19 -11.93 10.26 9.63
CA GLY A 19 -11.62 10.09 8.19
C GLY A 19 -10.16 9.93 7.78
N ASP A 20 -9.20 9.88 8.70
CA ASP A 20 -7.77 9.97 8.35
C ASP A 20 -6.92 8.77 8.80
N THR A 21 -7.53 7.59 9.00
CA THR A 21 -6.82 6.38 9.44
C THR A 21 -6.74 5.33 8.33
N ILE A 22 -5.91 4.29 8.54
CA ILE A 22 -5.85 3.13 7.64
C ILE A 22 -7.23 2.47 7.50
N GLU A 23 -7.99 2.39 8.60
CA GLU A 23 -9.33 1.81 8.62
C GLU A 23 -10.31 2.60 7.75
N ALA A 24 -10.15 3.93 7.68
CA ALA A 24 -10.95 4.76 6.78
C ALA A 24 -10.69 4.38 5.31
N ILE A 25 -9.44 4.16 4.94
CA ILE A 25 -9.07 3.70 3.59
C ILE A 25 -9.65 2.30 3.31
N ILE A 26 -9.56 1.39 4.28
CA ILE A 26 -10.08 0.01 4.12
C ILE A 26 -11.60 -0.02 3.99
N ASN A 27 -12.31 0.85 4.71
CA ASN A 27 -13.78 0.89 4.67
C ASN A 27 -14.33 1.62 3.42
N ASP A 28 -13.55 2.54 2.84
CA ASP A 28 -13.94 3.31 1.65
C ASP A 28 -13.68 2.54 0.35
N VAL A 29 -12.74 1.60 0.35
CA VAL A 29 -12.37 0.78 -0.81
C VAL A 29 -13.03 -0.60 -0.72
N GLU A 30 -13.85 -0.96 -1.71
CA GLU A 30 -14.55 -2.25 -1.75
C GLU A 30 -13.62 -3.47 -1.84
N ASN A 31 -12.42 -3.28 -2.39
CA ASN A 31 -11.44 -4.35 -2.54
C ASN A 31 -10.84 -4.77 -1.20
N ARG A 32 -10.49 -6.06 -1.07
CA ARG A 32 -9.76 -6.54 0.11
C ARG A 32 -8.31 -6.01 0.09
N PRO A 33 -7.81 -5.43 1.19
CA PRO A 33 -6.39 -5.09 1.30
C PRO A 33 -5.51 -6.32 1.11
N PHE A 34 -4.43 -6.15 0.37
CA PHE A 34 -3.37 -7.15 0.24
C PHE A 34 -2.29 -6.94 1.30
N GLY A 35 -1.97 -5.70 1.63
CA GLY A 35 -1.02 -5.35 2.67
C GLY A 35 -1.26 -3.97 3.28
N ILE A 36 -0.75 -3.75 4.48
CA ILE A 36 -0.90 -2.50 5.23
C ILE A 36 0.47 -2.03 5.70
N SER A 37 0.71 -0.73 5.58
CA SER A 37 1.82 0.00 6.21
C SER A 37 1.24 1.07 7.14
N GLU A 38 2.10 1.82 7.84
CA GLU A 38 1.69 2.89 8.76
C GLU A 38 0.71 3.89 8.14
N ASN A 39 0.93 4.26 6.87
CA ASN A 39 0.21 5.36 6.21
C ASN A 39 -0.36 4.99 4.84
N ASN A 40 -0.26 3.72 4.41
CA ASN A 40 -0.72 3.27 3.11
C ASN A 40 -1.34 1.87 3.18
N VAL A 41 -2.36 1.66 2.37
CA VAL A 41 -2.98 0.36 2.10
C VAL A 41 -2.63 -0.05 0.67
N LEU A 42 -2.12 -1.27 0.53
CA LEU A 42 -1.83 -1.90 -0.74
C LEU A 42 -2.99 -2.84 -1.09
N PHE A 43 -3.63 -2.60 -2.23
CA PHE A 43 -4.54 -3.51 -2.89
C PHE A 43 -3.81 -4.12 -4.08
N ALA A 44 -4.03 -5.41 -4.32
CA ALA A 44 -3.37 -6.07 -5.43
C ALA A 44 -4.17 -7.24 -5.98
N GLY A 45 -3.91 -7.58 -7.24
CA GLY A 45 -4.49 -8.74 -7.92
C GLY A 45 -3.62 -9.21 -9.08
N LEU A 46 -3.74 -10.49 -9.41
CA LEU A 46 -3.16 -11.07 -10.62
C LEU A 46 -4.11 -10.89 -11.78
N ASN A 47 -3.59 -10.48 -12.93
CA ASN A 47 -4.33 -10.34 -14.17
C ASN A 47 -3.56 -10.98 -15.33
N GLU A 48 -4.27 -11.54 -16.31
CA GLU A 48 -3.69 -12.17 -17.50
C GLU A 48 -4.29 -11.53 -18.76
N LEU A 49 -3.43 -11.09 -19.68
CA LEU A 49 -3.87 -10.56 -20.96
C LEU A 49 -2.95 -11.06 -22.08
N GLY A 50 -3.52 -11.85 -23.01
CA GLY A 50 -2.80 -12.33 -24.18
C GLY A 50 -1.61 -13.24 -23.86
N GLY A 51 -1.67 -14.00 -22.76
CA GLY A 51 -0.60 -14.89 -22.30
C GLY A 51 0.50 -14.20 -21.48
N TYR A 52 0.36 -12.92 -21.16
CA TYR A 52 1.22 -12.19 -20.23
C TYR A 52 0.52 -12.01 -18.89
N PHE A 53 1.26 -12.15 -17.80
CA PHE A 53 0.74 -11.99 -16.44
C PHE A 53 1.23 -10.68 -15.82
N PHE A 54 0.33 -10.03 -15.11
CA PHE A 54 0.55 -8.76 -14.44
C PHE A 54 0.12 -8.88 -12.98
N PHE A 55 0.95 -8.41 -12.08
CA PHE A 55 0.58 -8.18 -10.69
C PHE A 55 0.20 -6.71 -10.56
N GLN A 56 -1.10 -6.43 -10.63
CA GLN A 56 -1.64 -5.08 -10.60
C GLN A 56 -1.71 -4.60 -9.16
N THR A 57 -1.22 -3.40 -8.89
CA THR A 57 -1.24 -2.82 -7.54
C THR A 57 -1.85 -1.43 -7.52
N VAL A 58 -2.60 -1.17 -6.47
CA VAL A 58 -3.13 0.14 -6.14
C VAL A 58 -2.77 0.44 -4.69
N ILE A 59 -1.97 1.49 -4.49
CA ILE A 59 -1.60 1.98 -3.18
C ILE A 59 -2.44 3.22 -2.91
N VAL A 60 -3.24 3.20 -1.85
CA VAL A 60 -3.91 4.41 -1.37
C VAL A 60 -3.46 4.76 0.05
N GLY A 61 -3.07 6.02 0.22
CA GLY A 61 -2.32 6.45 1.40
C GLY A 61 -1.61 7.78 1.20
N GLN A 62 -0.55 8.00 1.98
CA GLN A 62 0.27 9.22 1.87
C GLN A 62 1.34 9.15 0.77
N LEU A 63 1.51 8.01 0.09
CA LEU A 63 2.42 7.90 -1.05
C LEU A 63 1.99 8.85 -2.17
N ASN A 64 2.76 9.94 -2.31
CA ASN A 64 2.66 10.88 -3.41
C ASN A 64 3.98 10.89 -4.18
N VAL A 65 3.96 10.37 -5.41
CA VAL A 65 5.16 10.20 -6.21
C VAL A 65 4.89 10.45 -7.69
N LYS A 66 5.88 11.02 -8.36
CA LYS A 66 5.99 11.04 -9.83
C LYS A 66 7.30 10.35 -10.20
N SER A 67 7.22 9.17 -10.80
CA SER A 67 8.38 8.37 -11.22
C SER A 67 8.60 8.47 -12.73
N LYS A 68 9.86 8.32 -13.12
CA LYS A 68 10.29 8.13 -14.53
C LYS A 68 11.22 6.94 -14.71
N ASN A 69 11.47 6.20 -13.63
CA ASN A 69 12.47 5.13 -13.55
C ASN A 69 11.84 3.82 -13.08
N GLY A 70 10.52 3.69 -13.16
CA GLY A 70 9.78 2.53 -12.66
C GLY A 70 9.71 2.48 -11.13
N ALA A 71 9.38 1.30 -10.63
CA ALA A 71 9.39 0.90 -9.23
C ALA A 71 9.71 -0.60 -9.14
N GLN A 72 10.04 -1.04 -7.93
CA GLN A 72 10.29 -2.45 -7.61
C GLN A 72 9.33 -2.92 -6.55
N LEU A 73 8.77 -4.12 -6.75
CA LEU A 73 7.95 -4.83 -5.77
C LEU A 73 8.71 -6.07 -5.34
N THR A 74 8.94 -6.23 -4.04
CA THR A 74 9.62 -7.40 -3.49
C THR A 74 8.72 -8.12 -2.50
N PHE A 75 8.36 -9.35 -2.82
CA PHE A 75 7.69 -10.26 -1.89
C PHE A 75 8.72 -10.97 -1.02
N ILE A 76 8.50 -10.97 0.29
CA ILE A 76 9.42 -11.54 1.27
C ILE A 76 8.66 -12.56 2.11
N GLY A 77 9.09 -13.82 2.03
CA GLY A 77 8.66 -14.94 2.87
C GLY A 77 9.83 -15.52 3.68
N ASP A 78 9.61 -16.66 4.33
CA ASP A 78 10.65 -17.31 5.16
C ASP A 78 11.84 -17.81 4.32
N ASP A 79 11.57 -18.56 3.25
CA ASP A 79 12.56 -19.07 2.28
C ASP A 79 12.22 -18.62 0.85
N PHE A 80 11.51 -17.50 0.74
CA PHE A 80 10.99 -17.00 -0.52
C PHE A 80 11.32 -15.52 -0.68
N ASN A 81 11.90 -15.18 -1.82
CA ASN A 81 12.06 -13.81 -2.25
C ASN A 81 11.77 -13.72 -3.75
N LEU A 82 10.83 -12.88 -4.12
CA LEU A 82 10.47 -12.61 -5.50
C LEU A 82 10.45 -11.11 -5.72
N LYS A 83 11.28 -10.66 -6.64
CA LYS A 83 11.37 -9.26 -7.03
C LYS A 83 10.76 -9.09 -8.42
N LEU A 84 9.82 -8.16 -8.54
CA LEU A 84 9.20 -7.74 -9.78
C LEU A 84 9.58 -6.29 -10.09
N GLU A 85 9.69 -6.00 -11.38
CA GLU A 85 9.91 -4.65 -11.90
C GLU A 85 8.58 -4.11 -12.45
N ALA A 86 8.37 -2.80 -12.32
CA ALA A 86 7.20 -2.14 -12.89
C ALA A 86 7.16 -2.33 -14.41
N ASP A 87 5.97 -2.56 -14.96
CA ASP A 87 5.75 -2.69 -16.40
C ASP A 87 6.03 -1.38 -17.15
N MET A 88 5.76 -0.24 -16.49
CA MET A 88 5.97 1.11 -16.99
C MET A 88 6.99 1.87 -16.15
N LEU A 89 7.84 2.67 -16.83
CA LEU A 89 8.82 3.53 -16.18
C LEU A 89 8.20 4.82 -15.63
N GLU A 90 7.24 5.39 -16.35
CA GLU A 90 6.61 6.66 -15.99
C GLU A 90 5.20 6.43 -15.42
N PHE A 91 4.98 6.93 -14.22
CA PHE A 91 3.68 6.95 -13.55
C PHE A 91 3.68 8.03 -12.46
N GLU A 92 2.48 8.43 -12.03
CA GLU A 92 2.32 9.37 -10.92
C GLU A 92 1.12 9.03 -10.05
N SER A 93 1.12 9.57 -8.84
CA SER A 93 0.01 9.47 -7.91
C SER A 93 -1.10 10.45 -8.27
N ASP A 94 -2.33 9.96 -8.30
CA ASP A 94 -3.54 10.76 -8.44
C ASP A 94 -4.03 11.26 -7.07
N ASN A 95 -4.79 12.35 -7.06
CA ASN A 95 -5.51 12.76 -5.85
C ASN A 95 -6.64 11.78 -5.58
N SER A 96 -6.88 11.45 -4.32
CA SER A 96 -8.08 10.73 -3.91
C SER A 96 -9.13 11.70 -3.35
N ASP A 97 -10.37 11.23 -3.26
CA ASP A 97 -11.45 11.98 -2.59
C ASP A 97 -11.23 12.06 -1.07
N LEU A 98 -10.39 11.19 -0.52
CA LEU A 98 -9.92 11.25 0.86
C LEU A 98 -8.83 12.31 0.99
N LYS A 99 -9.11 13.33 1.80
CA LYS A 99 -8.20 14.46 2.01
C LYS A 99 -6.82 13.98 2.50
N GLY A 100 -5.75 14.45 1.86
CA GLY A 100 -4.38 14.11 2.25
C GLY A 100 -3.95 12.69 1.83
N ARG A 101 -4.79 11.99 1.05
CA ARG A 101 -4.50 10.68 0.50
C ARG A 101 -4.43 10.73 -1.03
N TYR A 102 -3.60 9.86 -1.57
CA TYR A 102 -3.29 9.74 -2.97
C TYR A 102 -3.48 8.31 -3.43
N ILE A 103 -3.76 8.12 -4.71
CA ILE A 103 -3.90 6.81 -5.34
C ILE A 103 -2.70 6.64 -6.28
N THR A 104 -1.87 5.64 -6.02
CA THR A 104 -0.73 5.30 -6.89
C THR A 104 -0.97 3.93 -7.49
N LYS A 105 -1.07 3.86 -8.82
CA LYS A 105 -1.26 2.62 -9.57
C LYS A 105 0.06 2.21 -10.19
N ILE A 106 0.47 0.97 -9.95
CA ILE A 106 1.70 0.41 -10.51
C ILE A 106 1.40 -1.04 -10.87
N ASP A 107 1.59 -1.39 -12.12
CA ASP A 107 1.49 -2.77 -12.57
C ASP A 107 2.91 -3.34 -12.65
N PHE A 108 3.06 -4.61 -12.27
CA PHE A 108 4.35 -5.30 -12.27
C PHE A 108 4.27 -6.49 -13.21
N GLN A 109 5.27 -6.67 -14.06
CA GLN A 109 5.36 -7.87 -14.88
C GLN A 109 5.74 -9.05 -13.99
N ILE A 110 5.02 -10.16 -14.14
CA ILE A 110 5.30 -11.42 -13.45
C ILE A 110 5.24 -12.57 -14.46
N GLU A 111 6.14 -13.55 -14.31
CA GLU A 111 6.13 -14.74 -15.14
C GLU A 111 5.20 -15.81 -14.56
N GLU A 112 4.60 -16.66 -15.39
CA GLU A 112 3.68 -17.72 -14.94
C GLU A 112 4.32 -18.64 -13.88
N SER A 113 5.61 -18.92 -14.03
CA SER A 113 6.36 -19.74 -13.07
C SER A 113 6.49 -19.05 -11.71
N ASP A 114 6.59 -17.73 -11.68
CA ASP A 114 6.68 -16.94 -10.45
C ASP A 114 5.32 -16.74 -9.80
N VAL A 115 4.23 -16.69 -10.58
CA VAL A 115 2.86 -16.74 -10.05
C VAL A 115 2.66 -17.98 -9.20
N LYS A 116 3.00 -19.16 -9.73
CA LYS A 116 2.87 -20.44 -9.00
C LYS A 116 3.75 -20.47 -7.76
N ARG A 117 4.95 -19.89 -7.81
CA ARG A 117 5.84 -19.80 -6.64
C ARG A 117 5.24 -18.87 -5.57
N LEU A 118 4.68 -17.74 -5.97
CA LEU A 118 4.04 -16.77 -5.08
C LEU A 118 2.82 -17.36 -4.38
N GLU A 119 1.97 -18.10 -5.09
CA GLU A 119 0.79 -18.79 -4.54
C GLU A 119 1.14 -19.82 -3.46
N ASN A 120 2.26 -20.52 -3.64
CA ASN A 120 2.73 -21.53 -2.69
C ASN A 120 3.58 -20.95 -1.55
N ALA A 121 3.93 -19.66 -1.61
CA ALA A 121 4.82 -19.03 -0.64
C ALA A 121 4.08 -18.57 0.62
N THR A 122 4.71 -18.79 1.78
CA THR A 122 4.30 -18.14 3.02
C THR A 122 4.85 -16.71 3.04
N LEU A 123 4.04 -15.77 2.56
CA LEU A 123 4.38 -14.34 2.52
C LEU A 123 4.30 -13.70 3.92
N ARG A 124 5.35 -12.96 4.30
CA ARG A 124 5.40 -12.18 5.54
C ARG A 124 5.19 -10.70 5.27
N SER A 125 5.91 -10.17 4.29
CA SER A 125 5.88 -8.74 3.98
C SER A 125 6.07 -8.48 2.49
N ILE A 126 5.66 -7.30 2.08
CA ILE A 126 5.82 -6.78 0.73
C ILE A 126 6.55 -5.45 0.80
N LEU A 127 7.62 -5.28 0.04
CA LEU A 127 8.38 -4.05 -0.03
C LEU A 127 8.17 -3.39 -1.39
N ILE A 128 7.81 -2.11 -1.37
CA ILE A 128 7.79 -1.27 -2.58
C ILE A 128 8.93 -0.28 -2.51
N ASN A 129 9.80 -0.31 -3.51
CA ASN A 129 10.87 0.67 -3.69
C ASN A 129 10.53 1.56 -4.89
N VAL A 130 10.34 2.86 -4.64
CA VAL A 130 10.08 3.85 -5.69
C VAL A 130 10.86 5.13 -5.41
N LYS A 131 11.73 5.51 -6.35
CA LYS A 131 12.67 6.64 -6.24
C LYS A 131 13.60 6.54 -5.01
N LYS A 132 13.21 7.15 -3.90
CA LYS A 132 13.95 7.20 -2.61
C LYS A 132 13.06 6.78 -1.44
N GLN A 133 11.91 6.17 -1.75
CA GLN A 133 10.92 5.76 -0.77
C GLN A 133 10.87 4.24 -0.76
N ASP A 134 10.98 3.69 0.44
CA ASP A 134 10.87 2.27 0.72
C ASP A 134 9.66 2.09 1.64
N ILE A 135 8.64 1.39 1.15
CA ILE A 135 7.39 1.19 1.89
C ILE A 135 7.24 -0.29 2.15
N LEU A 136 7.38 -0.67 3.42
CA LEU A 136 7.19 -2.04 3.88
C LEU A 136 5.75 -2.24 4.33
N PHE A 137 5.06 -3.16 3.68
CA PHE A 137 3.72 -3.60 4.02
C PHE A 137 3.77 -4.94 4.75
N SER A 138 3.01 -5.04 5.84
CA SER A 138 2.68 -6.31 6.45
C SER A 138 1.50 -6.93 5.69
N LYS A 139 1.52 -8.25 5.48
CA LYS A 139 0.39 -8.95 4.85
C LYS A 139 -0.89 -8.70 5.65
N TYR A 140 -1.95 -8.30 4.97
CA TYR A 140 -3.24 -8.14 5.64
C TYR A 140 -3.87 -9.52 5.88
N VAL A 141 -4.23 -9.80 7.13
CA VAL A 141 -4.92 -11.03 7.53
C VAL A 141 -6.25 -10.62 8.15
N VAL A 142 -7.35 -10.95 7.49
CA VAL A 142 -8.67 -10.86 8.12
C VAL A 142 -8.79 -12.05 9.06
N ILE A 143 -8.82 -11.79 10.36
CA ILE A 143 -9.21 -12.80 11.34
C ILE A 143 -10.73 -12.86 11.26
N GLU A 144 -11.27 -13.83 10.53
CA GLU A 144 -12.70 -14.12 10.59
C GLU A 144 -12.99 -14.77 11.94
N THR A 145 -13.54 -14.00 12.87
CA THR A 145 -14.11 -14.57 14.10
C THR A 145 -15.36 -15.32 13.69
N THR A 146 -15.25 -16.62 13.45
CA THR A 146 -16.41 -17.50 13.34
C THR A 146 -17.04 -17.55 14.74
N ASN A 147 -18.04 -16.71 14.98
CA ASN A 147 -18.96 -16.94 16.07
C ASN A 147 -19.85 -18.12 15.64
N GLU A 148 -19.37 -19.33 15.90
CA GLU A 148 -20.23 -20.51 16.03
C GLU A 148 -21.07 -20.27 17.30
N GLU A 149 -22.23 -19.63 17.13
CA GLU A 149 -23.30 -19.71 18.12
C GLU A 149 -23.97 -21.08 17.95
N GLU A 150 -23.79 -21.94 18.96
CA GLU A 150 -24.47 -23.23 19.16
C GLU A 150 -26.00 -23.13 19.15
#